data_AF-A0A517U5V1-F1
#
_entry.id   AF-A0A517U5V1-F1
#
_cell.length_a   1.000
_cell.length_b   1.000
_cell.length_c   1.000
_cell.angle_alpha   90.00
_cell.angle_beta   90.00
_cell.angle_gamma   90.00
#
_symmetry.space_group_name_H-M   'P 1'
#
loop_
_entity.id
_entity.type
_entity.pdbx_description
1 polymer ?
#
loop_
_entity_poly.entity_id
_entity_poly.type
_entity_poly.pdbx_seq_one_letter_code
_entity_poly.pdbx_strand_id
1 'polypeptide(L)'
;MTLQALKPRFRFTIRALLVLMTLLALWCAYSMNWIRQRRELVRSGVVKPAMTSKGLHAVTPGWLGMFGEPGYFSLMVDAPHGSPEFDRIQALFSEARCTGNLTQSGNPF
;
A
#
# COMPACT_ATOMS: atom_id res chain seq x y z
N MET A 1 35.87 45.15 13.09
CA MET A 1 34.49 44.77 12.70
C MET A 1 34.44 43.25 12.56
N THR A 2 34.02 42.55 13.61
CA THR A 2 33.90 41.09 13.62
C THR A 2 32.43 40.72 13.47
N LEU A 3 32.05 40.16 12.32
CA LEU A 3 30.71 39.64 12.08
C LEU A 3 30.54 38.33 12.87
N GLN A 4 29.91 38.40 14.03
CA GLN A 4 29.45 37.23 14.76
C GLN A 4 28.37 36.53 13.94
N ALA A 5 28.73 35.43 13.29
CA ALA A 5 27.80 34.53 12.64
C ALA A 5 26.86 33.92 13.71
N LEU A 6 25.62 34.42 13.76
CA LEU A 6 24.55 33.82 14.57
C LEU A 6 24.28 32.40 14.04
N LYS A 7 24.87 31.39 14.68
CA LYS A 7 24.57 29.98 14.41
C LYS A 7 23.11 29.73 14.82
N PRO A 8 22.17 29.45 13.90
CA PRO A 8 20.80 29.18 14.27
C PRO A 8 20.77 27.87 15.08
N ARG A 9 20.69 27.99 16.40
CA ARG A 9 20.35 26.87 17.26
C ARG A 9 18.89 26.56 16.97
N PHE A 10 18.65 25.56 16.13
CA PHE A 10 17.34 24.96 15.94
C PHE A 10 16.83 24.48 17.30
N ARG A 11 16.17 25.39 18.04
CA ARG A 11 15.35 25.06 19.19
C ARG A 11 14.05 24.47 18.65
N PHE A 12 14.14 23.35 17.93
CA PHE A 12 12.98 22.49 17.75
C PHE A 12 12.54 22.13 19.16
N THR A 13 11.47 22.79 19.58
CA THR A 13 10.88 22.63 20.89
C THR A 13 10.53 21.15 21.06
N ILE A 14 10.71 20.60 22.25
CA ILE A 14 10.31 19.23 22.60
C ILE A 14 8.89 18.91 22.09
N ARG A 15 8.01 19.92 22.03
CA ARG A 15 6.67 19.86 21.41
C ARG A 15 6.69 19.46 19.94
N ALA A 16 7.56 20.03 19.11
CA ALA A 16 7.69 19.66 17.71
C ALA A 16 8.17 18.21 17.54
N LEU A 17 9.09 17.76 18.40
CA LEU A 17 9.53 16.36 18.41
C LEU A 17 8.39 15.40 18.79
N LEU A 18 7.59 15.76 19.79
CA LEU A 18 6.42 14.97 20.19
C LEU A 18 5.40 14.87 19.03
N VAL A 19 5.07 15.99 18.38
CA VAL A 19 4.16 15.97 17.22
C VAL A 19 4.72 15.09 16.11
N LEU A 20 6.03 15.22 15.79
CA LEU A 20 6.67 14.39 14.77
C LEU A 20 6.61 12.90 15.12
N MET A 21 6.88 12.53 16.39
CA MET A 21 6.78 11.15 16.87
C MET A 21 5.36 10.62 16.80
N THR A 22 4.36 11.44 17.16
CA THR A 22 2.95 11.05 17.03
C THR A 22 2.56 10.82 15.57
N LEU A 23 2.96 11.71 14.66
CA LEU A 23 2.72 11.54 13.23
C LEU A 23 3.40 10.28 12.69
N LEU A 24 4.63 10.00 13.12
CA LEU A 24 5.35 8.79 12.75
C LEU A 24 4.65 7.53 13.28
N ALA A 25 4.15 7.56 14.52
CA ALA A 25 3.40 6.45 15.10
C ALA A 25 2.09 6.19 14.35
N LEU A 26 1.35 7.24 13.99
CA LEU A 26 0.12 7.14 13.19
C LEU A 26 0.42 6.61 11.79
N TRP A 27 1.50 7.09 11.16
CA TRP A 27 1.97 6.58 9.87
C TRP A 27 2.28 5.09 9.96
N CYS A 28 3.06 4.65 10.96
CA CYS A 28 3.37 3.23 11.17
C CYS A 28 2.10 2.38 11.40
N ALA A 29 1.16 2.86 12.21
CA ALA A 29 -0.09 2.16 12.47
C ALA A 29 -0.96 2.03 11.20
N TYR A 30 -1.06 3.11 10.42
CA TYR A 30 -1.74 3.10 9.12
C TYR A 30 -1.10 2.09 8.17
N SER A 31 0.23 2.11 8.08
CA SER A 31 1.02 1.22 7.24
C SER A 31 0.84 -0.26 7.60
N MET A 32 0.89 -0.59 8.90
CA MET A 32 0.63 -1.96 9.36
C MET A 32 -0.79 -2.42 9.05
N ASN A 33 -1.78 -1.55 9.25
CA ASN A 33 -3.17 -1.89 8.95
C ASN A 33 -3.38 -2.12 7.45
N TRP A 34 -2.76 -1.31 6.59
CA TRP A 34 -2.79 -1.50 5.14
C TRP A 34 -2.17 -2.84 4.72
N ILE A 35 -0.99 -3.19 5.24
CA ILE A 35 -0.34 -4.50 4.97
C ILE A 35 -1.23 -5.65 5.44
N ARG A 36 -1.84 -5.53 6.62
CA ARG A 36 -2.75 -6.54 7.16
C ARG A 36 -3.96 -6.77 6.24
N GLN A 37 -4.57 -5.70 5.73
CA GLN A 37 -5.71 -5.80 4.81
C GLN A 37 -5.32 -6.50 3.50
N ARG A 38 -4.15 -6.18 2.94
CA ARG A 38 -3.65 -6.83 1.73
C ARG A 38 -3.43 -8.32 1.93
N ARG A 39 -2.75 -8.70 3.02
CA ARG A 39 -2.51 -10.11 3.36
C ARG A 39 -3.81 -10.86 3.57
N GLU A 40 -4.81 -10.25 4.20
CA GLU A 40 -6.12 -10.87 4.42
C GLU A 40 -6.89 -11.10 3.12
N LEU A 41 -6.84 -10.16 2.17
CA LEU A 41 -7.45 -10.33 0.84
C LEU A 41 -6.80 -11.44 0.01
N VAL A 42 -5.47 -11.57 0.12
CA VAL A 42 -4.74 -12.67 -0.53
C VAL A 42 -5.03 -14.00 0.16
N ARG A 43 -5.09 -14.01 1.50
CA ARG A 43 -5.37 -15.22 2.31
C ARG A 43 -6.80 -15.73 2.12
N SER A 44 -7.77 -14.84 2.05
CA SER A 44 -9.18 -15.18 1.81
C SER A 44 -9.44 -15.68 0.39
N GLY A 45 -8.50 -15.46 -0.53
CA GLY A 45 -8.61 -15.90 -1.93
C GLY A 45 -9.48 -15.00 -2.81
N VAL A 46 -9.99 -13.88 -2.26
CA VAL A 46 -10.70 -12.82 -3.00
C VAL A 46 -9.80 -12.21 -4.06
N VAL A 47 -8.50 -12.10 -3.74
CA VAL A 47 -7.47 -11.62 -4.65
C VAL A 47 -6.46 -12.72 -4.90
N LYS A 48 -6.32 -13.12 -6.16
CA LYS A 48 -5.33 -14.10 -6.59
C LYS A 48 -4.24 -13.40 -7.39
N PRO A 49 -2.96 -13.51 -7.01
CA PRO A 49 -1.89 -13.00 -7.86
C PRO A 49 -1.92 -13.76 -9.18
N ALA A 50 -2.06 -13.04 -10.30
CA ALA A 50 -1.97 -13.64 -11.62
C ALA A 50 -0.56 -14.25 -11.72
N MET A 51 -0.47 -15.54 -12.10
CA MET A 51 0.77 -16.33 -12.04
C MET A 51 1.98 -15.50 -12.48
N THR A 52 2.77 -15.08 -11.50
CA THR A 52 4.11 -14.59 -11.75
C THR A 52 4.89 -15.78 -12.26
N SER A 53 5.23 -15.80 -13.55
CA SER A 53 6.21 -16.74 -14.08
C SER A 53 7.42 -16.72 -13.13
N LYS A 54 7.73 -17.88 -12.56
CA LYS A 54 8.72 -18.08 -11.48
C LYS A 54 9.93 -17.15 -11.68
N GLY A 55 9.98 -16.04 -10.94
CA GLY A 55 11.12 -15.11 -10.96
C GLY A 55 10.82 -13.63 -11.21
N LEU A 56 9.66 -13.23 -11.75
CA LEU A 56 9.33 -11.80 -11.92
C LEU A 56 8.68 -11.19 -10.68
N HIS A 57 9.43 -11.01 -9.60
CA HIS A 57 8.96 -10.12 -8.53
C HIS A 57 8.76 -8.72 -9.09
N ALA A 58 7.52 -8.22 -9.08
CA ALA A 58 7.28 -6.83 -9.42
C ALA A 58 8.03 -5.97 -8.41
N VAL A 59 8.68 -4.91 -8.89
CA VAL A 59 9.36 -3.95 -8.02
C VAL A 59 8.33 -3.40 -7.03
N THR A 60 8.57 -3.65 -5.76
CA THR A 60 7.69 -3.21 -4.68
C THR A 60 7.73 -1.69 -4.60
N PRO A 61 6.58 -1.00 -4.58
CA PRO A 61 6.58 0.45 -4.57
C PRO A 61 7.14 0.98 -3.24
N GLY A 62 8.29 1.65 -3.32
CA GLY A 62 8.83 2.50 -2.26
C GLY A 62 8.93 1.82 -0.90
N TRP A 63 8.20 2.35 0.07
CA TRP A 63 8.30 1.97 1.48
C TRP A 63 7.70 0.59 1.80
N LEU A 64 6.80 0.04 0.97
CA LEU A 64 6.31 -1.35 1.11
C LEU A 64 7.46 -2.35 1.04
N GLY A 65 8.42 -2.11 0.14
CA GLY A 65 9.62 -2.94 0.01
C GLY A 65 10.46 -2.95 1.29
N MET A 66 10.46 -1.86 2.06
CA MET A 66 11.17 -1.80 3.34
C MET A 66 10.54 -2.72 4.41
N PHE A 67 9.26 -3.07 4.27
CA PHE A 67 8.56 -4.03 5.14
C PHE A 67 8.64 -5.47 4.64
N GLY A 68 9.38 -5.74 3.56
CA GLY A 68 9.53 -7.08 2.98
C GLY A 68 8.25 -7.63 2.33
N GLU A 69 7.28 -6.76 2.04
CA GLU A 69 6.08 -7.17 1.31
C GLU A 69 6.40 -7.42 -0.16
N PRO A 70 5.83 -8.46 -0.79
CA PRO A 70 6.00 -8.69 -2.22
C PRO A 70 5.18 -7.70 -3.05
N GLY A 71 5.69 -7.37 -4.23
CA GLY A 71 5.03 -6.52 -5.21
C GLY A 71 4.20 -7.37 -6.14
N TYR A 72 3.02 -6.89 -6.49
CA TYR A 72 2.12 -7.55 -7.42
C TYR A 72 2.02 -6.74 -8.71
N PHE A 73 2.27 -7.37 -9.86
CA PHE A 73 2.12 -6.72 -11.16
C PHE A 73 0.66 -6.79 -11.66
N SER A 74 0.03 -7.94 -11.48
CA SER A 74 -1.34 -8.21 -11.89
C SER A 74 -2.05 -9.07 -10.86
N LEU A 75 -3.28 -8.69 -10.55
CA LEU A 75 -4.15 -9.34 -9.58
C LEU A 75 -5.46 -9.73 -10.27
N MET A 76 -5.89 -10.97 -10.09
CA MET A 76 -7.25 -11.39 -10.42
C MET A 76 -8.12 -11.15 -9.20
N VAL A 77 -9.13 -10.31 -9.37
CA VAL A 77 -10.08 -9.94 -8.31
C VAL A 77 -11.38 -10.67 -8.56
N ASP A 78 -11.87 -11.38 -7.55
CA ASP A 78 -13.15 -12.07 -7.59
C ASP A 78 -14.32 -11.12 -7.33
N ALA A 79 -14.33 -10.00 -8.05
CA ALA A 79 -15.40 -8.99 -8.01
C ALA A 79 -15.61 -8.43 -9.43
N PRO A 80 -16.86 -8.14 -9.82
CA PRO A 80 -17.14 -7.55 -11.12
C PRO A 80 -16.55 -6.14 -11.22
N HIS A 81 -16.05 -5.79 -12.41
CA HIS A 81 -15.53 -4.46 -12.70
C HIS A 81 -16.61 -3.39 -12.45
N GLY A 82 -16.22 -2.30 -11.77
CA GLY A 82 -17.13 -1.21 -11.40
C GLY A 82 -17.97 -1.48 -10.15
N SER A 83 -17.79 -2.61 -9.47
CA SER A 83 -18.32 -2.76 -8.11
C SER A 83 -17.54 -1.91 -7.10
N PRO A 84 -18.19 -1.41 -6.04
CA PRO A 84 -17.50 -0.64 -4.99
C PRO A 84 -16.41 -1.47 -4.29
N GLU A 85 -16.55 -2.79 -4.29
CA GLU A 85 -15.54 -3.71 -3.78
C GLU A 85 -14.31 -3.78 -4.69
N PHE A 86 -14.52 -3.85 -6.01
CA PHE A 86 -13.42 -3.78 -6.98
C PHE A 86 -12.63 -2.47 -6.86
N ASP A 87 -13.31 -1.33 -6.76
CA ASP A 87 -12.66 -0.02 -6.62
C ASP A 87 -11.87 0.08 -5.31
N ARG A 88 -12.42 -0.48 -4.22
CA ARG A 88 -11.73 -0.54 -2.92
C ARG A 88 -10.47 -1.40 -3.00
N ILE A 89 -10.53 -2.56 -3.65
CA ILE A 89 -9.38 -3.45 -3.84
C ILE A 89 -8.34 -2.78 -4.76
N GLN A 90 -8.77 -2.13 -5.84
CA GLN A 90 -7.89 -1.39 -6.75
C GLN A 90 -7.19 -0.22 -6.05
N ALA A 91 -7.85 0.47 -5.11
CA ALA A 91 -7.22 1.49 -4.28
C ALA A 91 -6.19 0.89 -3.31
N LEU A 92 -6.46 -0.33 -2.79
CA LEU A 92 -5.55 -1.02 -1.87
C LEU A 92 -4.27 -1.54 -2.56
N PHE A 93 -4.39 -1.89 -3.84
CA PHE A 93 -3.31 -2.37 -4.71
C PHE A 93 -3.10 -1.43 -5.90
N SER A 94 -2.86 -0.15 -5.61
CA SER A 94 -2.66 0.89 -6.64
C SER A 94 -1.53 0.59 -7.63
N GLU A 95 -0.59 -0.27 -7.25
CA GLU A 95 0.55 -0.68 -8.07
C GLU A 95 0.25 -1.84 -9.03
N ALA A 96 -0.81 -2.60 -8.74
CA ALA A 96 -1.16 -3.78 -9.51
C ALA A 96 -2.30 -3.45 -10.47
N ARG A 97 -2.23 -4.05 -11.67
CA ARG A 97 -3.39 -4.07 -12.57
C ARG A 97 -4.39 -5.09 -12.05
N CYS A 98 -5.55 -4.64 -11.58
CA CYS A 98 -6.63 -5.55 -11.20
C CYS A 98 -7.43 -5.94 -12.45
N THR A 99 -7.55 -7.24 -12.69
CA THR A 99 -8.43 -7.80 -13.71
C THR A 99 -9.60 -8.45 -12.99
N GLY A 100 -10.81 -8.00 -13.26
CA GLY A 100 -12.02 -8.59 -12.72
C GLY A 100 -12.30 -9.92 -13.40
N ASN A 101 -12.80 -10.88 -12.63
CA ASN A 101 -13.30 -12.13 -13.18
C ASN A 101 -14.52 -11.84 -14.09
N LEU A 102 -14.41 -12.14 -15.38
CA LEU A 102 -15.51 -12.03 -16.36
C LEU A 102 -16.59 -13.12 -16.16
N THR A 103 -16.43 -13.99 -15.15
CA THR A 103 -17.26 -15.19 -14.92
C THR A 103 -18.70 -14.93 -14.46
N GLN A 104 -19.17 -13.68 -14.34
CA GLN A 104 -20.58 -13.38 -14.08
C GLN A 104 -21.32 -12.63 -15.20
N SER A 105 -20.78 -12.59 -16.43
CA SER A 105 -21.50 -12.03 -17.60
C SER A 105 -21.99 -13.12 -18.57
N GLY A 106 -22.40 -14.28 -18.08
CA GLY A 106 -22.89 -15.36 -18.93
C GLY A 106 -23.91 -16.29 -18.27
N ASN A 107 -25.17 -16.12 -18.70
CA ASN A 107 -26.33 -17.02 -18.58
C ASN A 107 -27.15 -17.04 -17.27
N PRO A 108 -28.27 -16.29 -17.25
CA PRO A 108 -29.52 -16.79 -16.71
C PRO A 108 -30.17 -17.73 -17.75
N PHE A 109 -29.90 -19.03 -17.65
CA PHE A 109 -30.83 -20.04 -18.16
C PHE A 109 -31.40 -20.79 -16.96
#